data_AF-A0A372QQ23-F1
#
_entry.id   AF-A0A372QQ23-F1
#
_cell.length_a   1.000
_cell.length_b   1.000
_cell.length_c   1.000
_cell.angle_alpha   90.00
_cell.angle_beta   90.00
_cell.angle_gamma   90.00
#
_symmetry.space_group_name_H-M   'P 1'
#
loop_
_entity.id
_entity.type
_entity.pdbx_description
1 polymer ?
#
loop_
_entity_poly.entity_id
_entity_poly.type
_entity_poly.pdbx_seq_one_letter_code
_entity_poly.pdbx_strand_id
1 'polypeptide(L)'
;MEIEERLGNMNLYDLDNKMARRPGYGKEGRPVKLKTNYLKVVQFPNISLYHYSFDVAPKINKQTIDKIYYEVANKNNSGKFFAAFDGNSSIYSSTPLPLEKRTNLRLL
;
A
#
# COMPACT_ATOMS: atom_id res chain seq x y z
N MET A 1 0.87 -27.44 -31.52
CA MET A 1 2.01 -26.66 -31.01
C MET A 1 1.59 -25.43 -30.19
N GLU A 2 0.37 -24.92 -30.32
CA GLU A 2 -0.04 -23.65 -29.68
C GLU A 2 -0.69 -23.80 -28.27
N ILE A 3 -1.04 -25.02 -27.85
CA ILE A 3 -1.64 -25.29 -26.53
C ILE A 3 -0.56 -25.55 -25.45
N GLU A 4 0.56 -26.19 -25.83
CA GLU A 4 1.70 -26.45 -24.94
C GLU A 4 2.41 -25.16 -24.49
N GLU A 5 2.38 -24.12 -25.33
CA GLU A 5 3.06 -22.84 -25.08
C GLU A 5 2.30 -21.93 -24.08
N ARG A 6 1.02 -22.23 -23.82
CA ARG A 6 0.19 -21.47 -22.85
C ARG A 6 0.22 -22.02 -21.42
N LEU A 7 0.88 -23.16 -21.19
CA LEU A 7 1.01 -23.78 -19.86
C LEU A 7 2.43 -23.63 -19.27
N GLY A 8 3.39 -23.09 -20.04
CA GLY A 8 4.81 -23.06 -19.69
C GLY A 8 5.26 -22.02 -18.65
N ASN A 9 4.37 -21.20 -18.07
CA ASN A 9 4.73 -20.14 -17.12
C ASN A 9 3.96 -20.20 -15.78
N MET A 10 3.44 -21.35 -15.38
CA MET A 10 3.14 -21.56 -13.96
C MET A 10 4.36 -22.19 -13.28
N ASN A 11 5.04 -21.36 -12.51
CA ASN A 11 6.12 -21.76 -11.64
C ASN A 11 5.68 -22.95 -10.76
N LEU A 12 6.39 -24.09 -10.84
CA LEU A 12 6.12 -25.30 -10.03
C LEU A 12 6.14 -25.03 -8.51
N TYR A 13 6.75 -23.94 -8.05
CA TYR A 13 6.72 -23.50 -6.65
C TYR A 13 5.39 -22.84 -6.23
N ASP A 14 4.53 -22.43 -7.18
CA ASP A 14 3.27 -21.70 -6.90
C ASP A 14 2.05 -22.61 -6.66
N LEU A 15 2.11 -23.90 -7.06
CA LEU A 15 1.00 -24.84 -6.82
C LEU A 15 1.10 -25.59 -5.50
N ASP A 16 2.30 -26.02 -5.10
CA ASP A 16 2.49 -26.96 -3.98
C ASP A 16 2.78 -26.31 -2.62
N ASN A 17 2.99 -24.99 -2.58
CA ASN A 17 3.25 -24.27 -1.32
C ASN A 17 2.18 -23.23 -0.99
N LYS A 18 0.92 -23.52 -1.35
CA LYS A 18 -0.22 -22.71 -0.89
C LYS A 18 -0.43 -22.95 0.60
N MET A 19 -0.40 -21.88 1.40
CA MET A 19 -0.72 -21.96 2.83
C MET A 19 -2.02 -22.74 3.04
N ALA A 20 -1.95 -23.81 3.85
CA ALA A 20 -3.11 -24.63 4.16
C ALA A 20 -4.22 -23.76 4.76
N ARG A 21 -5.45 -23.98 4.33
CA ARG A 21 -6.61 -23.29 4.91
C ARG A 21 -6.77 -23.70 6.37
N ARG A 22 -7.24 -22.76 7.19
CA ARG A 22 -7.60 -23.05 8.59
C ARG A 22 -8.62 -24.21 8.61
N PRO A 23 -8.31 -25.35 9.24
CA PRO A 23 -9.16 -26.54 9.16
C PRO A 23 -10.45 -26.44 9.99
N GLY A 24 -10.49 -25.55 10.98
CA GLY A 24 -11.66 -25.33 11.83
C GLY A 24 -11.34 -24.44 13.04
N TYR A 25 -12.24 -24.42 14.02
CA TYR A 25 -12.05 -23.77 15.33
C TYR A 25 -11.86 -24.83 16.42
N GLY A 26 -11.00 -24.57 17.39
CA GLY A 26 -10.80 -25.45 18.54
C GLY A 26 -12.05 -25.52 19.42
N LYS A 27 -12.33 -26.72 19.98
CA LYS A 27 -13.52 -27.00 20.79
C LYS A 27 -13.20 -27.38 22.24
N GLU A 28 -11.96 -27.77 22.50
CA GLU A 28 -11.51 -28.22 23.81
C GLU A 28 -11.17 -27.05 24.74
N GLY A 29 -11.38 -27.26 26.04
CA GLY A 29 -11.05 -26.31 27.09
C GLY A 29 -12.25 -25.49 27.60
N ARG A 30 -12.05 -24.83 28.75
CA ARG A 30 -13.08 -23.99 29.38
C ARG A 30 -13.09 -22.60 28.73
N PRO A 31 -14.25 -22.11 28.25
CA PRO A 31 -14.35 -20.75 27.71
C PRO A 31 -13.95 -19.67 28.72
N VAL A 32 -13.24 -18.64 28.25
CA VAL A 32 -12.84 -17.46 29.04
C VAL A 32 -13.12 -16.18 28.26
N LYS A 33 -13.55 -15.12 28.95
CA LYS A 33 -13.77 -13.81 28.34
C LYS A 33 -12.44 -13.07 28.24
N LEU A 34 -12.07 -12.66 27.03
CA LEU A 34 -10.86 -11.89 26.76
C LEU A 34 -11.23 -10.51 26.22
N LYS A 35 -10.40 -9.52 26.54
CA LYS A 35 -10.35 -8.23 25.84
C LYS A 35 -9.03 -8.18 25.08
N THR A 36 -9.05 -7.56 23.91
CA THR A 36 -7.85 -7.37 23.09
C THR A 36 -7.73 -5.89 22.75
N ASN A 37 -6.55 -5.50 22.29
CA ASN A 37 -6.31 -4.19 21.68
C ASN A 37 -6.72 -4.15 20.20
N TYR A 38 -7.58 -5.06 19.74
CA TYR A 38 -8.09 -5.08 18.37
C TYR A 38 -9.35 -4.24 18.25
N LEU A 39 -9.26 -3.14 17.50
CA LEU A 39 -10.40 -2.30 17.17
C LEU A 39 -10.91 -2.67 15.78
N LYS A 40 -12.16 -3.14 15.69
CA LYS A 40 -12.75 -3.59 14.43
C LYS A 40 -13.09 -2.37 13.56
N VAL A 41 -12.49 -2.29 12.37
CA VAL A 41 -12.99 -1.41 11.30
C VAL A 41 -14.26 -2.05 10.74
N VAL A 42 -15.41 -1.40 10.96
CA VAL A 42 -16.73 -1.96 10.59
C VAL A 42 -17.04 -1.82 9.09
N GLN A 43 -16.51 -0.77 8.46
CA GLN A 43 -16.76 -0.47 7.07
C GLN A 43 -15.58 0.33 6.51
N PHE A 44 -15.14 -0.05 5.30
CA PHE A 44 -14.29 0.80 4.49
C PHE A 44 -15.15 1.55 3.46
N PRO A 45 -14.78 2.79 3.11
CA PRO A 45 -15.45 3.51 2.03
C PRO A 45 -15.26 2.75 0.71
N ASN A 46 -16.33 2.67 -0.10
CA ASN A 46 -16.23 2.13 -1.46
C ASN A 46 -15.75 3.23 -2.41
N ILE A 47 -14.45 3.50 -2.39
CA ILE A 47 -13.80 4.54 -3.20
C ILE A 47 -12.59 3.98 -3.93
N SER A 48 -12.27 4.57 -5.07
CA SER A 48 -10.99 4.36 -5.72
C SER A 48 -9.91 5.17 -5.00
N LEU A 49 -8.82 4.50 -4.64
CA LEU A 49 -7.62 5.15 -4.11
C LEU A 49 -6.66 5.41 -5.27
N TYR A 50 -6.08 6.60 -5.28
CA TYR A 50 -5.02 6.97 -6.22
C TYR A 50 -3.67 6.73 -5.55
N HIS A 51 -2.76 6.06 -6.26
CA HIS A 51 -1.42 5.76 -5.80
C HIS A 51 -0.41 6.48 -6.71
N TYR A 52 0.55 7.16 -6.09
CA TYR A 52 1.62 7.89 -6.77
C TYR A 52 2.97 7.46 -6.21
N SER A 53 3.99 7.40 -7.07
CA SER A 53 5.38 7.23 -6.62
C SER A 53 5.93 8.58 -6.16
N PHE A 54 6.72 8.53 -5.09
CA PHE A 54 7.47 9.66 -4.57
C PHE A 54 8.95 9.30 -4.54
N ASP A 55 9.67 9.73 -5.58
CA ASP A 55 11.07 9.40 -5.76
C ASP A 55 11.93 10.62 -5.46
N VAL A 56 12.84 10.48 -4.49
CA VAL A 56 13.81 11.52 -4.13
C VAL A 56 15.21 11.09 -4.56
N ALA A 57 15.90 11.98 -5.29
CA ALA A 57 17.28 11.79 -5.71
C ALA A 57 18.14 12.96 -5.18
N PRO A 58 19.37 12.69 -4.67
CA PRO A 58 20.00 11.37 -4.48
C PRO A 58 19.31 10.56 -3.37
N LYS A 59 19.67 9.27 -3.24
CA LYS A 59 19.15 8.43 -2.15
C LYS A 59 19.61 8.99 -0.81
N ILE A 60 18.63 9.32 0.03
CA ILE A 60 18.82 9.91 1.36
C ILE A 60 18.06 9.11 2.41
N ASN A 61 18.25 9.44 3.69
CA ASN A 61 17.57 8.73 4.78
C ASN A 61 16.05 9.05 4.81
N LYS A 62 15.26 8.14 5.39
CA LYS A 62 13.79 8.25 5.45
C LYS A 62 13.30 9.51 6.17
N GLN A 63 14.00 9.95 7.22
CA GLN A 63 13.61 11.15 7.99
C GLN A 63 13.70 12.41 7.14
N THR A 64 14.71 12.51 6.27
CA THR A 64 14.87 13.61 5.34
C THR A 64 13.84 13.52 4.22
N ILE A 65 13.54 12.31 3.70
CA ILE A 65 12.46 12.11 2.70
C ILE A 65 11.12 12.60 3.25
N ASP A 66 10.80 12.21 4.50
CA ASP A 66 9.55 12.60 5.16
C ASP A 66 9.43 14.12 5.30
N LYS A 67 10.51 14.80 5.71
CA LYS A 67 10.56 16.27 5.74
C LYS A 67 10.36 16.90 4.36
N ILE A 68 11.02 16.37 3.33
CA ILE A 68 10.87 16.85 1.95
C ILE A 68 9.42 16.69 1.49
N TYR A 69 8.79 15.55 1.78
CA TYR A 69 7.38 15.33 1.47
C TYR A 69 6.50 16.40 2.12
N TYR A 70 6.65 16.67 3.43
CA TYR A 70 5.83 17.69 4.10
C TYR A 70 6.06 19.10 3.55
N GLU A 71 7.30 19.46 3.22
CA GLU A 71 7.59 20.75 2.60
C GLU A 71 6.92 20.90 1.22
N VAL A 72 7.01 19.86 0.38
CA VAL A 72 6.34 19.84 -0.94
C VAL A 72 4.82 19.84 -0.79
N ALA A 73 4.29 19.05 0.13
CA ALA A 73 2.85 18.96 0.41
C ALA A 73 2.28 20.29 0.90
N ASN A 74 2.99 21.01 1.78
CA ASN A 74 2.60 22.33 2.26
C ASN A 74 2.60 23.37 1.13
N LYS A 75 3.64 23.39 0.30
CA LYS A 75 3.73 24.31 -0.86
C LYS A 75 2.61 24.10 -1.88
N ASN A 76 2.23 22.84 -2.11
CA ASN A 76 1.20 22.48 -3.09
C ASN A 76 -0.23 22.45 -2.52
N ASN A 77 -0.41 22.85 -1.24
CA ASN A 77 -1.70 22.80 -0.56
C ASN A 77 -2.32 21.38 -0.56
N SER A 78 -1.46 20.36 -0.50
CA SER A 78 -1.84 18.93 -0.60
C SER A 78 -2.79 18.48 0.52
N GLY A 79 -2.83 19.21 1.64
CA GLY A 79 -3.79 18.98 2.73
C GLY A 79 -5.26 19.02 2.27
N LYS A 80 -5.57 19.73 1.18
CA LYS A 80 -6.91 19.74 0.57
C LYS A 80 -7.31 18.41 -0.08
N PHE A 81 -6.35 17.55 -0.41
CA PHE A 81 -6.56 16.32 -1.17
C PHE A 81 -6.52 15.05 -0.31
N PHE A 82 -6.44 15.21 1.02
CA PHE A 82 -6.37 14.10 1.99
C PHE A 82 -5.30 13.06 1.60
N ALA A 83 -4.12 13.54 1.20
CA ALA A 83 -3.02 12.69 0.78
C ALA A 83 -2.26 12.12 2.00
N ALA A 84 -2.08 10.80 2.01
CA ALA A 84 -1.28 10.07 2.98
C ALA A 84 0.04 9.62 2.35
N PHE A 85 1.14 9.77 3.09
CA PHE A 85 2.46 9.31 2.67
C PHE A 85 2.94 8.18 3.58
N ASP A 86 3.59 7.17 3.00
CA ASP A 86 4.11 6.02 3.73
C ASP A 86 5.46 6.29 4.43
N GLY A 87 6.02 7.50 4.30
CA GLY A 87 7.33 7.86 4.84
C GLY A 87 8.50 7.38 3.96
N ASN A 88 8.24 6.92 2.74
CA ASN A 88 9.27 6.40 1.84
C ASN A 88 9.05 6.77 0.37
N SER A 89 8.07 6.17 -0.29
CA SER A 89 7.96 6.23 -1.75
C SER A 89 6.53 6.19 -2.29
N SER A 90 5.53 6.09 -1.43
CA SER A 90 4.13 5.92 -1.85
C SER A 90 3.26 6.99 -1.25
N ILE A 91 2.55 7.70 -2.14
CA ILE A 91 1.49 8.63 -1.76
C ILE A 91 0.15 8.03 -2.16
N TYR A 92 -0.82 8.09 -1.24
CA TYR A 92 -2.19 7.64 -1.44
C TYR A 92 -3.14 8.81 -1.27
N SER A 93 -4.15 8.94 -2.12
CA SER A 93 -5.20 9.95 -1.92
C SER A 93 -6.58 9.41 -2.30
N SER A 94 -7.61 9.97 -1.67
CA SER A 94 -9.01 9.68 -2.00
C SER A 94 -9.51 10.48 -3.21
N THR A 95 -8.79 11.53 -3.61
CA THR A 95 -9.09 12.39 -4.75
C THR A 95 -7.83 12.57 -5.62
N PRO A 96 -7.95 12.71 -6.96
CA PRO A 96 -6.79 12.94 -7.81
C PRO A 96 -5.98 14.16 -7.35
N LEU A 97 -4.67 14.00 -7.21
CA LEU A 97 -3.79 15.14 -6.97
C LEU A 97 -3.72 15.99 -8.25
N PRO A 98 -3.65 17.34 -8.14
CA PRO A 98 -3.55 18.23 -9.28
C PRO A 98 -2.12 18.22 -9.84
N LEU A 99 -1.65 17.04 -10.26
CA LEU A 99 -0.35 16.87 -10.87
C LEU A 99 -0.48 17.24 -12.34
N GLU A 100 0.28 18.24 -12.78
CA GLU A 100 0.49 18.48 -14.20
C GLU A 100 1.10 17.20 -14.82
N LYS A 101 0.60 16.80 -15.99
CA LYS A 101 1.08 15.60 -16.69
C LYS A 101 2.61 15.64 -16.83
N ARG A 102 3.30 14.85 -16.01
CA ARG A 102 4.76 14.65 -15.98
C ARG A 102 5.56 15.95 -16.11
N THR A 103 5.47 16.84 -15.12
CA THR A 103 6.61 17.67 -14.79
C THR A 103 7.62 16.75 -14.09
N ASN A 104 8.66 16.32 -14.79
CA ASN A 104 9.82 15.68 -14.17
C ASN A 104 10.44 16.72 -13.22
N LEU A 105 9.95 16.81 -11.99
CA LEU A 105 10.54 17.61 -10.93
C LEU A 105 11.83 16.92 -10.49
N ARG A 106 12.85 17.00 -11.34
CA ARG A 106 14.24 16.83 -10.94
C ARG A 106 14.58 18.09 -10.15
N LEU A 107 14.42 18.04 -8.83
CA LEU A 107 15.04 19.02 -7.96
C LEU A 107 16.56 18.80 -8.10
N LEU A 108 17.23 19.81 -8.67
CA LEU A 108 18.68 19.92 -8.82
C LEU A 108 19.37 19.87 -7.45
#